data_AF-A0A562V545-F1
#
_entry.id   AF-A0A562V545-F1
#
_cell.length_a   1.000
_cell.length_b   1.000
_cell.length_c   1.000
_cell.angle_alpha   90.00
_cell.angle_beta   90.00
_cell.angle_gamma   90.00
#
_symmetry.space_group_name_H-M   'P 1'
#
loop_
_entity.id
_entity.type
_entity.pdbx_description
1 polymer ?
#
loop_
_entity_poly.entity_id
_entity_poly.type
_entity_poly.pdbx_seq_one_letter_code
_entity_poly.pdbx_strand_id
1 'polypeptide(L)'
;MSGGEPHDVDCREVLSEVYFYLDAECADARRDIIKKHLSECSPCLAEYGIEQDVRALVHRCCSNEVAPDEVKARLRAKLAILTSPEQLDRPSG
;
A
#
# COMPACT_ATOMS: atom_id res chain seq x y z
N MET A 1 -10.90 -15.60 -24.93
CA MET A 1 -10.01 -14.42 -24.89
C MET A 1 -10.91 -13.20 -24.76
N SER A 2 -11.11 -12.67 -23.54
CA SER A 2 -11.98 -11.51 -23.32
C SER A 2 -11.22 -10.24 -23.68
N GLY A 3 -11.61 -9.61 -24.78
CA GLY A 3 -11.21 -8.24 -25.11
C GLY A 3 -12.11 -7.27 -24.36
N GLY A 4 -11.60 -6.73 -23.26
CA GLY A 4 -12.15 -5.51 -22.67
C GLY A 4 -11.90 -4.33 -23.62
N GLU A 5 -12.81 -3.37 -23.62
CA GLU A 5 -12.75 -2.16 -24.44
C GLU A 5 -11.39 -1.45 -24.32
N PRO A 6 -10.89 -0.80 -25.38
CA PRO A 6 -9.61 -0.10 -25.33
C PRO A 6 -9.72 1.13 -24.43
N HIS A 7 -9.44 0.94 -23.15
CA HIS A 7 -9.11 2.05 -22.26
C HIS A 7 -7.74 2.62 -22.68
N ASP A 8 -7.51 3.90 -22.40
CA ASP A 8 -6.27 4.63 -22.75
C ASP A 8 -4.98 3.98 -22.19
N VAL A 9 -5.14 3.05 -21.24
CA VAL A 9 -4.07 2.31 -20.57
C VAL A 9 -4.34 0.81 -20.70
N ASP A 10 -3.31 0.04 -21.10
CA ASP A 10 -3.44 -1.40 -21.33
C ASP A 10 -3.68 -2.15 -20.01
N CYS A 11 -4.69 -3.03 -20.00
CA CYS A 11 -5.05 -3.81 -18.81
C CYS A 11 -3.89 -4.65 -18.26
N ARG A 12 -3.00 -5.15 -19.12
CA ARG A 12 -1.85 -5.97 -18.68
C ARG A 12 -0.82 -5.12 -17.97
N GLU A 13 -0.62 -3.88 -18.43
CA GLU A 13 0.28 -2.92 -17.80
C GLU A 13 -0.21 -2.59 -16.38
N VAL A 14 -1.51 -2.29 -16.24
CA VAL A 14 -2.14 -2.01 -14.94
C VAL A 14 -2.05 -3.20 -14.00
N LEU A 15 -2.35 -4.41 -14.48
CA LEU A 15 -2.26 -5.63 -13.67
C LEU A 15 -0.80 -5.97 -13.32
N SER A 16 0.17 -5.66 -14.16
CA SER A 16 1.60 -5.90 -13.85
C SER A 16 2.10 -5.03 -12.70
N GLU A 17 1.50 -3.86 -12.49
CA GLU A 17 1.87 -2.92 -11.44
C GLU A 17 0.94 -2.93 -10.23
N VAL A 18 -0.05 -3.83 -10.24
CA VAL A 18 -1.07 -3.91 -9.20
C VAL A 18 -0.46 -4.15 -7.81
N TYR A 19 0.64 -4.90 -7.72
CA TYR A 19 1.36 -5.15 -6.48
C TYR A 19 2.04 -3.89 -5.94
N PHE A 20 2.71 -3.11 -6.80
CA PHE A 20 3.28 -1.82 -6.38
C PHE A 20 2.19 -0.84 -5.92
N TYR A 21 1.01 -0.90 -6.55
CA TYR A 21 -0.15 -0.12 -6.09
C TYR A 21 -0.64 -0.59 -4.72
N LEU A 22 -0.79 -1.90 -4.51
CA LEU A 22 -1.22 -2.51 -3.24
C LEU A 22 -0.24 -2.21 -2.09
N ASP A 23 1.06 -2.22 -2.37
CA ASP A 23 2.11 -1.95 -1.38
C ASP A 23 2.42 -0.46 -1.20
N ALA A 24 1.70 0.38 -1.93
CA ALA A 24 1.89 1.83 -1.96
C ALA A 24 3.30 2.27 -2.41
N GLU A 25 3.99 1.41 -3.17
CA GLU A 25 5.34 1.63 -3.72
C GLU A 25 5.33 2.28 -5.12
N CYS A 26 4.15 2.60 -5.67
CA CYS A 26 4.03 3.33 -6.92
C CYS A 26 4.11 4.85 -6.71
N ALA A 27 4.67 5.56 -7.71
CA ALA A 27 4.64 7.02 -7.76
C ALA A 27 3.19 7.56 -7.81
N ASP A 28 2.94 8.72 -7.22
CA ASP A 28 1.58 9.27 -7.10
C ASP A 28 0.87 9.44 -8.44
N ALA A 29 1.58 9.93 -9.46
CA ALA A 29 1.04 10.05 -10.81
C ALA A 29 0.56 8.70 -11.37
N ARG A 30 1.28 7.61 -11.06
CA ARG A 30 0.95 6.27 -11.52
C ARG A 30 -0.19 5.66 -10.72
N ARG A 31 -0.24 5.94 -9.41
CA ARG A 31 -1.34 5.57 -8.52
C ARG A 31 -2.69 6.06 -9.05
N ASP A 32 -2.75 7.32 -9.49
CA ASP A 32 -3.99 7.91 -10.01
C ASP A 32 -4.44 7.26 -11.32
N ILE A 33 -3.48 6.91 -12.19
CA ILE A 33 -3.76 6.20 -13.45
C ILE A 33 -4.37 4.82 -13.17
N ILE A 34 -3.71 4.03 -12.30
CA ILE A 34 -4.18 2.69 -11.91
C ILE A 34 -5.56 2.78 -11.26
N LYS A 35 -5.76 3.73 -10.34
CA LYS A 35 -7.04 3.95 -9.67
C LYS A 35 -8.15 4.28 -10.65
N LYS A 36 -7.89 5.17 -11.62
CA LYS A 36 -8.85 5.50 -12.68
C LYS A 36 -9.19 4.26 -13.51
N HIS A 37 -8.19 3.51 -13.96
CA HIS A 37 -8.42 2.29 -14.74
C HIS A 37 -9.26 1.25 -13.96
N LEU A 38 -8.94 0.99 -12.69
CA LEU A 38 -9.71 0.07 -11.85
C LEU A 38 -11.17 0.53 -11.65
N SER A 39 -11.45 1.84 -11.71
CA SER A 39 -12.81 2.37 -11.62
C SER A 39 -13.61 2.24 -12.93
N GLU A 40 -12.93 2.17 -14.07
CA GLU A 40 -13.55 2.10 -15.40
C GLU A 40 -13.60 0.66 -15.95
N CYS A 41 -12.68 -0.20 -15.50
CA CYS A 41 -12.46 -1.56 -16.02
C CYS A 41 -12.87 -2.62 -14.98
N SER A 42 -14.12 -3.08 -15.06
CA SER A 42 -14.67 -4.15 -14.20
C SER A 42 -13.83 -5.44 -14.16
N PRO A 43 -13.25 -5.96 -15.26
CA PRO A 43 -12.45 -7.18 -15.18
C PRO A 43 -11.14 -6.96 -14.41
N CYS A 44 -10.46 -5.82 -14.57
CA CYS A 44 -9.27 -5.52 -13.78
C CYS A 44 -9.61 -5.29 -12.29
N LEU A 45 -10.78 -4.72 -11.99
CA LEU A 45 -11.25 -4.59 -10.62
C LEU A 45 -11.50 -5.95 -9.95
N ALA A 46 -12.02 -6.92 -10.69
CA ALA A 46 -12.24 -8.27 -10.19
C ALA A 46 -10.91 -8.96 -9.84
N GLU A 47 -9.92 -8.92 -10.75
CA GLU A 47 -8.58 -9.47 -10.50
C GLU A 47 -7.91 -8.77 -9.30
N TYR A 48 -7.99 -7.44 -9.23
CA TYR A 48 -7.50 -6.66 -8.10
C TYR A 48 -8.14 -7.09 -6.77
N GLY A 49 -9.46 -7.33 -6.76
CA GLY A 49 -10.18 -7.79 -5.56
C GLY A 49 -9.67 -9.16 -5.08
N ILE A 50 -9.38 -10.08 -6.00
CA ILE A 50 -8.80 -11.38 -5.66
C ILE A 50 -7.44 -11.20 -4.97
N GLU A 51 -6.56 -10.35 -5.51
CA GLU A 51 -5.25 -10.07 -4.91
C GLU A 51 -5.38 -9.48 -3.49
N GLN A 52 -6.35 -8.59 -3.28
CA GLN A 52 -6.65 -8.07 -1.94
C GLN A 52 -7.08 -9.16 -0.96
N ASP A 53 -7.98 -10.05 -1.40
CA ASP A 53 -8.47 -11.16 -0.58
C ASP A 53 -7.35 -12.14 -0.22
N VAL A 54 -6.46 -12.44 -1.18
CA VAL A 54 -5.26 -13.26 -0.95
C VAL A 54 -4.36 -12.59 0.08
N ARG A 55 -4.07 -11.28 -0.07
CA ARG A 55 -3.26 -10.53 0.90
C ARG A 55 -3.89 -10.54 2.29
N ALA A 56 -5.20 -10.35 2.39
CA ALA A 56 -5.93 -10.39 3.65
C ALA A 56 -5.90 -11.78 4.29
N LEU A 57 -5.98 -12.85 3.49
CA LEU A 57 -5.84 -14.22 3.96
C LEU A 57 -4.43 -14.48 4.51
N VAL A 58 -3.38 -14.14 3.75
CA VAL A 58 -1.98 -14.29 4.18
C VAL A 58 -1.74 -13.52 5.47
N HIS A 59 -2.21 -12.27 5.54
CA HIS A 59 -2.11 -11.49 6.77
C HIS A 59 -2.77 -12.23 7.94
N ARG A 60 -4.02 -12.70 7.81
CA ARG A 60 -4.68 -13.43 8.92
C ARG A 60 -3.94 -14.70 9.35
N CYS A 61 -3.38 -15.46 8.40
CA CYS A 61 -2.69 -16.71 8.72
C CYS A 61 -1.29 -16.49 9.30
N CYS A 62 -0.59 -15.44 8.88
CA CYS A 62 0.84 -15.24 9.19
C CYS A 62 1.12 -14.03 10.11
N SER A 63 0.15 -13.16 10.39
CA SER A 63 0.35 -11.96 11.25
C SER A 63 0.21 -12.24 12.74
N ASN A 64 -0.04 -13.48 13.15
CA ASN A 64 -0.22 -13.83 14.57
C ASN A 64 1.11 -13.93 15.34
N GLU A 65 2.23 -13.59 14.71
CA GLU A 65 3.53 -13.46 15.36
C GLU A 65 3.59 -12.14 16.15
N VAL A 66 3.39 -12.25 17.46
CA VAL A 66 3.51 -11.10 18.36
C VAL A 66 4.97 -10.70 18.46
N ALA A 67 5.29 -9.45 18.09
CA ALA A 67 6.63 -8.91 18.28
C ALA A 67 7.06 -9.01 19.76
N PRO A 68 8.32 -9.40 20.06
CA PRO A 68 8.82 -9.48 21.43
C PRO A 68 8.65 -8.16 22.18
N ASP A 69 8.28 -8.22 23.46
CA ASP A 69 7.98 -7.02 24.24
C ASP A 69 9.19 -6.10 24.43
N GLU A 70 10.40 -6.66 24.45
CA GLU A 70 11.65 -5.88 24.45
C GLU A 70 11.76 -4.99 23.21
N VAL A 71 11.42 -5.51 22.02
CA VAL A 71 11.45 -4.75 20.77
C VAL A 71 10.41 -3.64 20.81
N LYS A 72 9.18 -3.93 21.27
CA LYS A 72 8.13 -2.91 21.44
C LYS A 72 8.55 -1.81 22.42
N ALA A 73 9.12 -2.18 23.56
CA ALA A 73 9.59 -1.24 24.58
C ALA A 73 10.69 -0.32 24.03
N ARG A 74 11.68 -0.90 23.35
CA ARG A 74 12.76 -0.15 22.69
C ARG A 74 12.22 0.78 21.60
N LEU A 75 11.24 0.34 20.81
CA LEU A 75 10.63 1.15 19.76
C LEU A 75 9.86 2.35 20.36
N ARG A 76 9.05 2.12 21.40
CA ARG A 76 8.30 3.18 22.09
C ARG A 76 9.23 4.23 22.71
N ALA A 77 10.32 3.80 23.35
CA ALA A 77 11.30 4.72 23.92
C ALA A 77 11.93 5.61 22.84
N LYS A 78 12.30 5.04 21.69
CA LYS A 78 12.83 5.82 20.55
C LYS A 78 11.81 6.78 19.95
N LEU A 79 10.56 6.32 19.77
CA LEU A 79 9.49 7.17 19.25
C LEU A 79 9.19 8.35 20.18
N ALA A 80 9.16 8.15 21.50
CA ALA A 80 8.94 9.22 22.47
C ALA A 80 10.01 10.32 22.42
N ILE A 81 11.27 9.95 22.12
CA ILE A 81 12.35 10.91 21.90
C ILE A 81 12.09 11.73 20.63
N LEU A 82 11.73 11.06 19.52
CA LEU A 82 11.54 11.72 18.22
C LEU A 82 10.26 12.57 18.14
N THR A 83 9.21 12.22 18.86
CA THR A 83 7.94 12.98 18.88
C THR A 83 7.84 13.94 20.05
N SER A 84 8.94 14.16 20.79
CA SER A 84 8.98 15.18 21.83
C SER A 84 8.89 16.58 21.20
N PRO A 85 7.88 17.39 21.57
CA PRO A 85 7.66 18.71 20.97
C PRO A 85 8.74 19.74 21.34
N GLU A 86 9.70 19.39 22.20
CA GLU A 86 10.76 20.28 22.69
C GLU A 86 11.83 20.66 21.64
N GLN A 87 11.80 20.06 20.44
CA GLN A 87 12.77 20.35 19.37
C GLN A 87 12.25 21.23 18.22
N LEU A 88 10.95 21.52 18.13
CA LEU A 88 10.39 22.40 17.08
C LEU A 88 10.36 23.89 17.46
N ASP A 89 10.64 24.23 18.73
CA ASP A 89 10.58 25.60 19.27
C ASP A 89 11.94 26.14 19.76
N ARG A 90 13.07 25.65 19.23
CA ARG A 90 14.36 26.28 19.53
C ARG A 90 14.68 27.33 18.47
N PRO A 91 14.58 28.64 18.75
CA PRO A 91 15.00 29.65 17.79
C PRO A 91 16.50 29.49 17.56
N SER A 92 16.88 29.33 16.30
CA SER A 92 18.25 29.50 15.83
C SER A 92 18.70 30.90 16.24
N GLY A 93 19.75 30.97 17.07
CA GLY A 93 20.43 32.23 17.36
C GLY A 93 21.07 32.84 16.12
#